data_AF-A0A0P9F0K6-F1
#
_entry.id   AF-A0A0P9F0K6-F1
#
_cell.length_a   1.000
_cell.length_b   1.000
_cell.length_c   1.000
_cell.angle_alpha   90.00
_cell.angle_beta   90.00
_cell.angle_gamma   90.00
#
_symmetry.space_group_name_H-M   'P 1'
#
loop_
_entity.id
_entity.type
_entity.pdbx_description
1 polymer ?
#
loop_
_entity_poly.entity_id
_entity_poly.type
_entity_poly.pdbx_seq_one_letter_code
_entity_poly.pdbx_strand_id
1 'polypeptide(L)'
;MSGGERIPGTPRYRHHLLKNPGTEPFFPNFLLKEWIAGAVFLTGFMLWVVFNPVVLGDKANPDDTSFIPVPDWYFLFLYQILKYYPGSDIVFGTVLVPMIGALLLIFTPWLDTSKERHPYKRPLATLSMVLMTFLTIWLTNEAAVQHKAEVAAASGQASSGLPQVPKKAPSQITLVDTNMPGYTLFEQTCATCHGKKGEGGFGPPIYAISKYWNATQLKHFVENPQGGMPKNGTLTSDAQVQQVVDWLEKQTG
;
A
#
# COMPACT_ATOMS: atom_id res chain seq x y z
N MET A 1 4.71 -40.05 57.28
CA MET A 1 4.77 -39.66 55.85
C MET A 1 3.76 -40.52 55.10
N SER A 2 2.51 -40.05 55.01
CA SER A 2 1.46 -40.72 54.24
C SER A 2 1.51 -40.18 52.81
N GLY A 3 1.88 -41.03 51.87
CA GLY A 3 1.93 -40.71 50.45
C GLY A 3 0.51 -40.71 49.89
N GLY A 4 -0.09 -39.52 49.77
CA GLY A 4 -1.34 -39.33 49.04
C GLY A 4 -1.20 -39.80 47.59
N GLU A 5 -2.21 -40.52 47.13
CA GLU A 5 -2.27 -41.13 45.80
C GLU A 5 -2.18 -40.09 44.69
N ARG A 6 -1.41 -40.42 43.64
CA ARG A 6 -1.07 -39.50 42.56
C ARG A 6 -2.23 -39.41 41.57
N ILE A 7 -2.66 -38.21 41.23
CA ILE A 7 -3.57 -37.99 40.09
C ILE A 7 -2.74 -38.01 38.81
N PRO A 8 -2.90 -39.02 37.92
CA PRO A 8 -2.20 -39.06 36.64
C PRO A 8 -2.57 -37.84 35.79
N GLY A 9 -1.57 -37.13 35.25
CA GLY A 9 -1.78 -35.98 34.36
C GLY A 9 -1.73 -34.60 35.03
N THR A 10 -1.59 -34.51 36.36
CA THR A 10 -1.35 -33.21 37.01
C THR A 10 0.13 -32.83 36.95
N PRO A 11 0.48 -31.60 36.48
CA PRO A 11 1.87 -31.21 36.38
C PRO A 11 2.49 -31.08 37.79
N ARG A 12 3.73 -31.53 37.92
CA ARG A 12 4.48 -31.61 39.19
C ARG A 12 4.95 -30.22 39.68
N TYR A 13 4.12 -29.19 39.59
CA TYR A 13 4.47 -27.84 40.01
C TYR A 13 4.16 -27.64 41.48
N ARG A 14 5.18 -27.86 42.32
CA ARG A 14 5.18 -27.28 43.66
C ARG A 14 5.36 -25.77 43.49
N HIS A 15 4.28 -25.01 43.64
CA HIS A 15 4.31 -23.53 43.65
C HIS A 15 5.34 -22.96 44.63
N HIS A 16 5.67 -23.69 45.69
CA HIS A 16 6.70 -23.30 46.67
C HIS A 16 8.15 -23.57 46.25
N LEU A 17 8.41 -24.11 45.05
CA LEU A 17 9.76 -24.24 44.49
C LEU A 17 10.11 -23.10 43.51
N LEU A 18 9.16 -22.20 43.22
CA LEU A 18 9.42 -21.01 42.41
C LEU A 18 10.21 -20.01 43.26
N LYS A 19 11.49 -19.86 42.93
CA LYS A 19 12.43 -18.95 43.61
C LYS A 19 11.96 -17.48 43.58
N ASN A 20 11.15 -17.12 42.59
CA ASN A 20 10.62 -15.78 42.39
C ASN A 20 9.08 -15.82 42.31
N PRO A 21 8.35 -15.16 43.23
CA PRO A 21 6.90 -15.02 43.13
C PRO A 21 6.54 -14.26 41.84
N GLY A 22 5.61 -14.80 41.05
CA GLY A 22 5.15 -14.19 39.79
C GLY A 22 5.80 -14.72 38.50
N THR A 23 6.61 -15.78 38.57
CA THR A 23 7.18 -16.42 37.38
C THR A 23 6.38 -17.66 36.96
N GLU A 24 6.20 -17.85 35.65
CA GLU A 24 5.59 -19.05 35.09
C GLU A 24 6.64 -19.96 34.42
N PRO A 25 6.49 -21.30 34.50
CA PRO A 25 7.37 -22.22 33.80
C PRO A 25 7.31 -22.02 32.28
N PHE A 26 8.48 -21.98 31.63
CA PHE A 26 8.57 -21.84 30.18
C PHE A 26 7.82 -22.96 29.44
N PHE A 27 8.08 -24.22 29.82
CA PHE A 27 7.37 -25.39 29.29
C PHE A 27 6.52 -26.02 30.40
N PRO A 28 5.26 -26.39 30.14
CA PRO A 28 4.52 -26.21 28.89
C PRO A 28 3.76 -24.88 28.80
N ASN A 29 3.61 -24.15 29.91
CA ASN A 29 2.62 -23.08 30.04
C ASN A 29 2.88 -21.90 29.10
N PHE A 30 4.03 -21.22 29.26
CA PHE A 30 4.37 -20.06 28.45
C PHE A 30 4.48 -20.44 26.97
N LEU A 31 5.19 -21.53 26.66
CA LEU A 31 5.38 -21.98 25.28
C LEU A 31 4.04 -22.24 24.58
N LEU A 32 3.11 -22.95 25.22
CA LEU A 32 1.80 -23.25 24.64
C LEU A 32 0.97 -21.97 24.45
N LYS A 33 1.01 -21.05 25.42
CA LYS A 33 0.32 -19.76 25.33
C LYS A 33 0.84 -18.91 24.16
N GLU A 34 2.15 -18.80 24.01
CA GLU A 34 2.78 -18.08 22.89
C GLU A 34 2.51 -18.76 21.54
N TRP A 35 2.50 -20.10 21.49
CA TRP A 35 2.11 -20.85 20.29
C TRP A 35 0.68 -20.59 19.87
N ILE A 36 -0.27 -20.59 20.83
CA ILE A 36 -1.68 -20.28 20.54
C ILE A 36 -1.79 -18.83 20.06
N ALA A 37 -1.12 -17.87 20.72
CA ALA A 37 -1.12 -16.47 20.29
C ALA A 37 -0.55 -16.31 18.86
N GLY A 38 0.56 -16.96 18.56
CA GLY A 38 1.18 -16.99 17.24
C GLY A 38 0.27 -17.62 16.17
N ALA A 39 -0.40 -18.74 16.50
CA ALA A 39 -1.33 -19.40 15.60
C ALA A 39 -2.56 -18.53 15.29
N VAL A 40 -3.11 -17.84 16.29
CA VAL A 40 -4.22 -16.88 16.11
C VAL A 40 -3.78 -15.70 15.25
N PHE A 41 -2.61 -15.13 15.52
CA PHE A 41 -2.04 -14.04 14.71
C PHE A 41 -1.84 -14.48 13.25
N LEU A 42 -1.19 -15.62 13.01
CA LEU A 42 -0.93 -16.14 11.68
C LEU A 42 -2.23 -16.42 10.92
N THR A 43 -3.23 -16.99 11.60
CA THR A 43 -4.55 -17.24 11.01
C THR A 43 -5.21 -15.94 10.58
N GLY A 44 -5.21 -14.92 11.45
CA GLY A 44 -5.75 -13.59 11.12
C GLY A 44 -5.00 -12.93 9.96
N PHE A 45 -3.67 -13.01 9.95
CA PHE A 45 -2.84 -12.49 8.86
C PHE A 45 -3.12 -13.22 7.54
N MET A 46 -3.28 -14.55 7.56
CA MET A 46 -3.62 -15.31 6.36
C MET A 46 -5.00 -14.93 5.82
N LEU A 47 -5.99 -14.74 6.70
CA LEU A 47 -7.31 -14.23 6.30
C LEU A 47 -7.19 -12.85 5.65
N TRP A 48 -6.39 -11.92 6.21
CA TRP A 48 -6.14 -10.63 5.59
C TRP A 48 -5.62 -10.82 4.16
N VAL A 49 -4.53 -11.57 3.98
CA VAL A 49 -3.88 -11.76 2.68
C VAL A 49 -4.84 -12.37 1.65
N VAL A 50 -5.66 -13.35 2.05
CA VAL A 50 -6.67 -13.96 1.16
C VAL A 50 -7.73 -12.95 0.72
N PHE A 51 -8.18 -12.07 1.62
CA PHE A 51 -9.21 -11.06 1.30
C PHE A 51 -8.66 -9.77 0.67
N ASN A 52 -7.35 -9.58 0.65
CA ASN A 52 -6.70 -8.39 0.07
C ASN A 52 -5.63 -8.83 -0.95
N PRO A 53 -6.04 -9.35 -2.12
CA PRO A 53 -5.09 -9.80 -3.13
C PRO A 53 -4.22 -8.64 -3.62
N VAL A 54 -2.91 -8.87 -3.67
CA VAL A 54 -1.94 -7.89 -4.16
C VAL A 54 -2.00 -7.87 -5.69
N VAL A 55 -2.20 -6.68 -6.26
CA VAL A 55 -2.13 -6.47 -7.71
C VAL A 55 -0.65 -6.40 -8.11
N LEU A 56 -0.22 -7.31 -9.00
CA LEU A 56 1.11 -7.25 -9.58
C LEU A 56 1.19 -6.07 -10.56
N GLY A 57 2.27 -5.30 -10.47
CA GLY A 57 2.58 -4.24 -11.41
C GLY A 57 3.04 -4.79 -12.77
N ASP A 58 3.25 -3.86 -13.71
CA ASP A 58 3.79 -4.18 -15.02
C ASP A 58 5.24 -4.66 -14.93
N LYS A 59 5.67 -5.46 -15.90
CA LYS A 59 7.06 -5.94 -15.95
C LYS A 59 7.98 -4.74 -16.18
N ALA A 60 9.08 -4.69 -15.43
CA ALA A 60 10.08 -3.64 -15.60
C ALA A 60 10.54 -3.52 -17.06
N ASN A 61 10.38 -2.33 -17.63
CA ASN A 61 10.84 -1.98 -18.97
C ASN A 61 11.92 -0.89 -18.85
N PRO A 62 13.17 -1.15 -19.26
CA PRO A 62 14.25 -0.15 -19.16
C PRO A 62 14.05 1.06 -20.08
N ASP A 63 13.22 0.94 -21.12
CA ASP A 63 12.93 2.03 -22.07
C ASP A 63 11.74 2.91 -21.63
N ASP A 64 11.06 2.55 -20.54
CA ASP A 64 9.94 3.32 -19.98
C ASP A 64 10.43 4.25 -18.86
N THR A 65 10.51 5.54 -19.16
CA THR A 65 10.89 6.59 -18.18
C THR A 65 9.68 7.26 -17.52
N SER A 66 8.46 6.78 -17.76
CA SER A 66 7.23 7.36 -17.20
C SER A 66 6.91 6.87 -15.79
N PHE A 67 7.51 5.75 -15.37
CA PHE A 67 7.34 5.19 -14.03
C PHE A 67 8.01 6.08 -12.98
N ILE A 68 7.24 6.54 -11.99
CA ILE A 68 7.77 7.26 -10.83
C ILE A 68 8.12 6.24 -9.74
N PRO A 69 9.41 5.96 -9.50
CA PRO A 69 9.80 4.95 -8.52
C PRO A 69 9.55 5.44 -7.10
N VAL A 70 8.96 4.57 -6.28
CA VAL A 70 8.80 4.76 -4.84
C VAL A 70 9.21 3.47 -4.11
N PRO A 71 9.93 3.54 -2.99
CA PRO A 71 10.26 2.35 -2.22
C PRO A 71 9.05 1.85 -1.42
N ASP A 72 9.20 0.68 -0.80
CA ASP A 72 8.18 0.12 0.09
C ASP A 72 7.88 1.03 1.30
N TRP A 73 6.68 0.86 1.87
CA TRP A 73 6.11 1.71 2.92
C TRP A 73 7.04 1.93 4.13
N TYR A 74 7.83 0.92 4.52
CA TYR A 74 8.75 0.97 5.66
C TYR A 74 10.02 1.81 5.38
N PHE A 75 10.25 2.22 4.13
CA PHE A 75 11.34 3.11 3.74
C PHE A 75 10.87 4.52 3.37
N LEU A 76 9.56 4.80 3.36
CA LEU A 76 9.04 6.10 2.93
C LEU A 76 9.55 7.27 3.77
N PHE A 77 9.77 7.10 5.07
CA PHE A 77 10.34 8.17 5.90
C PHE A 77 11.79 8.51 5.50
N LEU A 78 12.60 7.50 5.15
CA LEU A 78 13.96 7.72 4.63
C LEU A 78 13.91 8.34 3.24
N TYR A 79 12.98 7.89 2.40
CA TYR A 79 12.73 8.49 1.09
C TYR A 79 12.36 9.97 1.22
N GLN A 80 11.56 10.35 2.21
CA GLN A 80 11.24 11.75 2.45
C GLN A 80 12.47 12.55 2.89
N ILE A 81 13.30 11.99 3.78
CA ILE A 81 14.56 12.61 4.18
C ILE A 81 15.46 12.83 2.97
N LEU A 82 15.52 11.87 2.06
CA LEU A 82 16.35 11.93 0.85
C LEU A 82 16.00 13.11 -0.05
N LYS A 83 14.71 13.48 -0.16
CA LYS A 83 14.27 14.62 -0.98
C LYS A 83 14.84 15.96 -0.51
N TYR A 84 15.24 16.08 0.76
CA TYR A 84 15.87 17.28 1.29
C TYR A 84 17.37 17.41 0.92
N TYR A 85 17.98 16.38 0.32
CA TYR A 85 19.39 16.35 -0.07
C TYR A 85 19.56 16.12 -1.59
N PRO A 86 19.23 17.10 -2.45
CA PRO A 86 19.36 16.96 -3.90
C PRO A 86 20.83 17.01 -4.37
N GLY A 87 21.11 16.39 -5.52
CA GLY A 87 22.39 16.52 -6.21
C GLY A 87 23.55 15.81 -5.52
N SER A 88 24.67 16.52 -5.31
CA SER A 88 25.90 15.97 -4.70
C SER A 88 25.71 15.55 -3.25
N ASP A 89 24.70 16.11 -2.57
CA ASP A 89 24.50 15.94 -1.13
C ASP A 89 23.71 14.67 -0.79
N ILE A 90 23.34 13.88 -1.80
CA ILE A 90 22.56 12.65 -1.66
C ILE A 90 23.18 11.64 -0.67
N VAL A 91 24.51 11.65 -0.51
CA VAL A 91 25.24 10.79 0.42
C VAL A 91 24.86 11.09 1.88
N PHE A 92 24.54 12.35 2.20
CA PHE A 92 24.09 12.72 3.53
C PHE A 92 22.73 12.08 3.86
N GLY A 93 21.77 12.15 2.93
CA GLY A 93 20.44 11.56 3.10
C GLY A 93 20.43 10.03 3.05
N THR A 94 21.26 9.42 2.20
CA THR A 94 21.26 7.95 1.96
C THR A 94 22.17 7.17 2.90
N VAL A 95 23.30 7.74 3.32
CA VAL A 95 24.32 7.05 4.12
C VAL A 95 24.40 7.66 5.51
N LEU A 96 24.68 8.97 5.60
CA LEU A 96 25.01 9.56 6.89
C LEU A 96 23.83 9.57 7.87
N VAL A 97 22.66 10.05 7.44
CA VAL A 97 21.48 10.15 8.32
C VAL A 97 21.02 8.77 8.83
N PRO A 98 20.84 7.74 7.99
CA PRO A 98 20.50 6.39 8.48
C PRO A 98 21.58 5.81 9.39
N MET A 99 22.86 6.02 9.08
CA MET A 99 23.96 5.56 9.93
C MET A 99 23.93 6.22 11.31
N ILE A 100 23.71 7.53 11.39
CA ILE A 100 23.56 8.23 12.67
C ILE A 100 22.35 7.68 13.43
N GLY A 101 21.21 7.49 12.76
CA GLY A 101 20.01 6.90 13.39
C GLY A 101 20.27 5.50 13.97
N ALA A 102 20.95 4.63 13.21
CA ALA A 102 21.33 3.30 13.66
C ALA A 102 22.32 3.34 14.83
N LEU A 103 23.33 4.21 14.76
CA LEU A 103 24.29 4.40 15.85
C LEU A 103 23.60 4.91 17.11
N LEU A 104 22.69 5.88 17.00
CA LEU A 104 21.92 6.37 18.14
C LEU A 104 21.12 5.23 18.80
N LEU A 105 20.48 4.35 18.01
CA LEU A 105 19.78 3.17 18.51
C LEU A 105 20.73 2.19 19.22
N ILE A 106 21.90 1.91 18.63
CA ILE A 106 22.92 1.04 19.23
C ILE A 106 23.42 1.63 20.55
N PHE A 107 23.63 2.94 20.62
CA PHE A 107 24.13 3.62 21.81
C PHE A 107 23.04 3.90 22.86
N THR A 108 21.77 3.56 22.61
CA THR A 108 20.67 3.79 23.57
C THR A 108 20.96 3.31 25.01
N PRO A 109 21.62 2.16 25.26
CA PRO A 109 21.89 1.72 26.63
C PRO A 109 22.82 2.65 27.42
N TRP A 110 23.66 3.42 26.73
CA TRP A 110 24.58 4.39 27.34
C TRP A 110 23.99 5.80 27.40
N LEU A 111 23.15 6.16 26.42
CA LEU A 111 22.44 7.44 26.38
C LEU A 111 21.40 7.54 27.50
N ASP A 112 20.79 6.41 27.88
CA ASP A 112 19.75 6.39 28.91
C ASP A 112 20.27 5.84 30.25
N THR A 113 20.85 6.74 31.05
CA THR A 113 21.48 6.44 32.35
C THR A 113 20.49 6.33 33.52
N SER A 114 19.18 6.26 33.25
CA SER A 114 18.19 6.29 34.32
C SER A 114 18.23 5.00 35.15
N LYS A 115 18.04 5.11 36.48
CA LYS A 115 18.09 3.95 37.41
C LYS A 115 16.87 3.03 37.29
N GLU A 116 15.75 3.56 36.81
CA GLU A 116 14.47 2.87 36.72
C GLU A 116 14.25 2.38 35.28
N ARG A 117 13.63 1.21 35.09
CA ARG A 117 13.37 0.66 33.74
C ARG A 117 11.94 0.92 33.24
N HIS A 118 11.05 1.35 34.13
CA HIS A 118 9.65 1.54 33.81
C HIS A 118 9.45 2.80 32.94
N PRO A 119 8.76 2.75 31.78
CA PRO A 119 8.61 3.90 30.87
C PRO A 119 8.06 5.16 31.53
N TYR A 120 7.04 5.04 32.38
CA TYR A 120 6.46 6.17 33.13
C TYR A 120 7.42 6.86 34.12
N LYS A 121 8.49 6.19 34.54
CA LYS A 121 9.50 6.78 35.43
C LYS A 121 10.68 7.39 34.66
N ARG A 122 10.67 7.32 33.32
CA ARG A 122 11.72 7.81 32.42
C ARG A 122 11.13 8.78 31.38
N PRO A 123 10.49 9.88 31.81
CA PRO A 123 9.70 10.70 30.90
C PRO A 123 10.52 11.21 29.70
N LEU A 124 11.78 11.60 29.90
CA LEU A 124 12.62 12.14 28.82
C LEU A 124 12.95 11.09 27.74
N ALA A 125 13.38 9.89 28.15
CA ALA A 125 13.70 8.81 27.21
C ALA A 125 12.44 8.25 26.51
N THR A 126 11.34 8.14 27.26
CA THR A 126 10.06 7.72 26.69
C THR A 126 9.54 8.76 25.68
N LEU A 127 9.62 10.06 26.01
CA LEU A 127 9.21 11.13 25.11
C LEU A 127 10.08 11.20 23.84
N SER A 128 11.39 10.99 23.95
CA SER A 128 12.26 11.00 22.76
C SER A 128 11.94 9.85 21.81
N MET A 129 11.68 8.64 22.33
CA MET A 129 11.27 7.50 21.51
C MET A 129 9.89 7.69 20.88
N VAL A 130 8.93 8.25 21.63
CA VAL A 130 7.60 8.58 21.12
C VAL A 130 7.69 9.65 20.03
N LEU A 131 8.49 10.70 20.23
CA LEU A 131 8.73 11.74 19.24
C LEU A 131 9.38 11.17 17.98
N MET A 132 10.40 10.33 18.11
CA MET A 132 11.05 9.69 16.97
C MET A 132 10.05 8.84 16.17
N THR A 133 9.20 8.07 16.87
CA THR A 133 8.13 7.29 16.23
C THR A 133 7.13 8.20 15.52
N PHE A 134 6.67 9.27 16.17
CA PHE A 134 5.77 10.23 15.56
C PHE A 134 6.37 10.88 14.29
N LEU A 135 7.64 11.27 14.33
CA LEU A 135 8.35 11.84 13.19
C LEU A 135 8.47 10.83 12.03
N THR A 136 8.75 9.55 12.31
CA THR A 136 8.76 8.52 11.26
C THR A 136 7.39 8.35 10.60
N ILE A 137 6.30 8.37 11.38
CA ILE A 137 4.93 8.28 10.86
C ILE A 137 4.60 9.53 10.03
N TRP A 138 4.96 10.71 10.54
CA TRP A 138 4.74 11.98 9.85
C TRP A 138 5.43 12.01 8.48
N LEU A 139 6.73 11.72 8.44
CA LEU A 139 7.53 11.70 7.21
C LEU A 139 7.04 10.63 6.22
N THR A 140 6.62 9.46 6.72
CA THR A 140 6.01 8.40 5.90
C THR A 140 4.74 8.91 5.21
N ASN A 141 3.88 9.60 5.95
CA ASN A 141 2.64 10.16 5.41
C ASN A 141 2.93 11.30 4.41
N GLU A 142 3.88 12.17 4.74
CA GLU A 142 4.30 13.25 3.84
C GLU A 142 4.81 12.71 2.49
N ALA A 143 5.69 11.69 2.53
CA ALA A 143 6.16 11.00 1.32
C ALA A 143 5.01 10.39 0.52
N ALA A 144 4.07 9.72 1.19
CA ALA A 144 2.92 9.11 0.54
C ALA A 144 2.02 10.15 -0.14
N VAL A 145 1.76 11.28 0.51
CA VAL A 145 0.96 12.39 -0.04
C VAL A 145 1.65 13.01 -1.25
N GLN A 146 2.94 13.31 -1.15
CA GLN A 146 3.70 13.90 -2.26
C GLN A 146 3.80 12.97 -3.45
N HIS A 147 4.08 11.68 -3.24
CA HIS A 147 4.15 10.70 -4.32
C HIS A 147 2.81 10.55 -5.04
N LYS A 148 1.69 10.52 -4.29
CA LYS A 148 0.35 10.52 -4.89
C LYS A 148 0.10 11.77 -5.74
N ALA A 149 0.52 12.95 -5.28
CA ALA A 149 0.39 14.19 -6.02
C ALA A 149 1.25 14.20 -7.30
N GLU A 150 2.46 13.67 -7.24
CA GLU A 150 3.39 13.56 -8.36
C GLU A 150 2.88 12.57 -9.42
N VAL A 151 2.41 11.40 -9.00
CA VAL A 151 1.77 10.42 -9.89
C VAL A 151 0.54 11.02 -10.55
N ALA A 152 -0.29 11.75 -9.81
CA ALA A 152 -1.45 12.43 -10.39
C ALA A 152 -1.05 13.51 -11.41
N ALA A 153 0.02 14.28 -11.13
CA ALA A 153 0.55 15.27 -12.06
C ALA A 153 1.11 14.65 -13.34
N ALA A 154 1.86 13.54 -13.21
CA ALA A 154 2.51 12.87 -14.34
C ALA A 154 1.54 12.07 -15.22
N SER A 155 0.51 11.46 -14.63
CA SER A 155 -0.50 10.68 -15.37
C SER A 155 -1.55 11.55 -16.06
N GLY A 156 -1.46 12.88 -15.96
CA GLY A 156 -2.52 13.80 -16.37
C GLY A 156 -3.80 13.69 -15.54
N GLN A 157 -3.82 12.85 -14.49
CA GLN A 157 -4.92 12.72 -13.52
C GLN A 157 -5.02 13.95 -12.59
N ALA A 158 -4.10 14.90 -12.67
CA ALA A 158 -4.14 16.21 -12.01
C ALA A 158 -5.26 17.13 -12.49
N SER A 159 -6.15 16.67 -13.37
CA SER A 159 -7.49 17.23 -13.49
C SER A 159 -8.30 16.84 -12.25
N SER A 160 -8.10 17.60 -11.17
CA SER A 160 -9.00 17.69 -10.03
C SER A 160 -10.45 17.81 -10.54
N GLY A 161 -11.22 16.71 -10.47
CA GLY A 161 -12.60 16.63 -10.96
C GLY A 161 -12.91 15.48 -11.92
N LEU A 162 -11.91 14.75 -12.43
CA LEU A 162 -12.17 13.53 -13.21
C LEU A 162 -12.53 12.33 -12.31
N PRO A 163 -13.46 11.46 -12.75
CA PRO A 163 -13.73 10.20 -12.08
C PRO A 163 -12.49 9.33 -11.93
N GLN A 164 -12.31 8.79 -10.74
CA GLN A 164 -11.23 7.85 -10.43
C GLN A 164 -11.81 6.44 -10.37
N VAL A 165 -11.68 5.69 -11.47
CA VAL A 165 -12.07 4.27 -11.50
C VAL A 165 -11.00 3.45 -10.77
N PRO A 166 -11.36 2.55 -9.83
CA PRO A 166 -10.37 1.72 -9.13
C PRO A 166 -9.56 0.85 -10.11
N LYS A 167 -8.23 0.74 -9.93
CA LYS A 167 -7.42 -0.18 -10.75
C LYS A 167 -7.76 -1.63 -10.41
N LYS A 168 -8.20 -2.42 -11.39
CA LYS A 168 -8.45 -3.87 -11.29
C LYS A 168 -7.56 -4.62 -12.27
N ALA A 169 -7.16 -5.84 -11.92
CA ALA A 169 -6.46 -6.70 -12.86
C ALA A 169 -7.39 -7.09 -14.04
N PRO A 170 -6.85 -7.34 -15.25
CA PRO A 170 -7.66 -7.76 -16.40
C PRO A 170 -8.50 -9.02 -16.15
N SER A 171 -8.04 -9.91 -15.27
CA SER A 171 -8.77 -11.13 -14.86
C SER A 171 -10.02 -10.84 -14.02
N GLN A 172 -10.10 -9.67 -13.40
CA GLN A 172 -11.19 -9.23 -12.53
C GLN A 172 -12.22 -8.36 -13.27
N ILE A 173 -11.99 -8.07 -14.55
CA ILE A 173 -12.85 -7.23 -15.38
C ILE A 173 -13.59 -8.10 -16.39
N THR A 174 -14.91 -8.02 -16.32
CA THR A 174 -15.85 -8.67 -17.24
C THR A 174 -16.47 -7.60 -18.12
N LEU A 175 -16.19 -7.67 -19.43
CA LEU A 175 -16.81 -6.80 -20.41
C LEU A 175 -18.19 -7.34 -20.78
N VAL A 176 -19.12 -6.42 -21.02
CA VAL A 176 -20.47 -6.70 -21.50
C VAL A 176 -20.56 -6.33 -22.98
N ASP A 177 -21.29 -7.14 -23.76
CA ASP A 177 -21.63 -6.86 -25.16
C ASP A 177 -20.41 -6.53 -26.05
N THR A 178 -19.35 -7.34 -25.98
CA THR A 178 -18.15 -7.21 -26.83
C THR A 178 -18.41 -7.41 -28.33
N ASN A 179 -19.64 -7.77 -28.72
CA ASN A 179 -20.04 -7.89 -30.11
C ASN A 179 -20.55 -6.57 -30.72
N MET A 180 -20.71 -5.51 -29.90
CA MET A 180 -21.14 -4.21 -30.41
C MET A 180 -20.05 -3.52 -31.25
N PRO A 181 -20.41 -2.77 -32.31
CA PRO A 181 -19.44 -2.02 -33.12
C PRO A 181 -18.54 -1.09 -32.30
N GLY A 182 -19.07 -0.54 -31.21
CA GLY A 182 -18.33 0.32 -30.28
C GLY A 182 -17.13 -0.37 -29.62
N TYR A 183 -17.22 -1.66 -29.32
CA TYR A 183 -16.09 -2.39 -28.73
C TYR A 183 -14.93 -2.52 -29.71
N THR A 184 -15.21 -2.82 -30.98
CA THR A 184 -14.17 -2.90 -32.02
C THR A 184 -13.46 -1.57 -32.20
N LEU A 185 -14.20 -0.45 -32.20
CA LEU A 185 -13.62 0.89 -32.27
C LEU A 185 -12.79 1.23 -31.03
N PHE A 186 -13.27 0.82 -29.85
CA PHE A 186 -12.54 0.97 -28.59
C PHE A 186 -11.21 0.20 -28.62
N GLU A 187 -11.23 -1.06 -29.07
CA GLU A 187 -10.01 -1.89 -29.13
C GLU A 187 -8.98 -1.32 -30.11
N GLN A 188 -9.42 -0.74 -31.23
CA GLN A 188 -8.53 -0.15 -32.23
C GLN A 188 -7.96 1.20 -31.80
N THR A 189 -8.74 1.99 -31.06
CA THR A 189 -8.42 3.41 -30.81
C THR A 189 -7.98 3.68 -29.38
N CYS A 190 -8.67 3.11 -28.41
CA CYS A 190 -8.58 3.49 -27.00
C CYS A 190 -7.75 2.48 -26.19
N ALA A 191 -7.80 1.20 -26.55
CA ALA A 191 -7.17 0.13 -25.78
C ALA A 191 -5.64 0.23 -25.67
N THR A 192 -4.97 0.91 -26.61
CA THR A 192 -3.53 1.17 -26.54
C THR A 192 -3.15 1.93 -25.27
N CYS A 193 -3.99 2.87 -24.83
CA CYS A 193 -3.75 3.64 -23.61
C CYS A 193 -4.54 3.11 -22.41
N HIS A 194 -5.79 2.70 -22.62
CA HIS A 194 -6.71 2.32 -21.55
C HIS A 194 -6.78 0.82 -21.27
N GLY A 195 -6.03 -0.01 -22.01
CA GLY A 195 -6.08 -1.46 -21.92
C GLY A 195 -7.25 -2.07 -22.69
N LYS A 196 -7.13 -3.34 -23.09
CA LYS A 196 -8.14 -4.03 -23.92
C LYS A 196 -9.49 -4.16 -23.23
N LYS A 197 -9.49 -4.22 -21.90
CA LYS A 197 -10.67 -4.27 -21.05
C LYS A 197 -10.95 -2.95 -20.34
N GLY A 198 -10.25 -1.87 -20.65
CA GLY A 198 -10.37 -0.63 -19.90
C GLY A 198 -9.71 -0.69 -18.52
N GLU A 199 -8.80 -1.63 -18.28
CA GLU A 199 -8.07 -1.82 -17.02
C GLU A 199 -7.05 -0.70 -16.71
N GLY A 200 -6.80 0.18 -17.67
CA GLY A 200 -5.79 1.24 -17.62
C GLY A 200 -4.45 0.78 -18.18
N GLY A 201 -3.47 1.68 -18.09
CA GLY A 201 -2.12 1.48 -18.61
C GLY A 201 -1.43 2.84 -18.65
N PHE A 202 -1.15 3.33 -19.85
CA PHE A 202 -0.73 4.72 -20.07
C PHE A 202 -1.83 5.72 -19.67
N GLY A 203 -3.09 5.39 -19.98
CA GLY A 203 -4.28 6.11 -19.53
C GLY A 203 -4.90 5.50 -18.27
N PRO A 204 -5.78 6.25 -17.57
CA PRO A 204 -6.49 5.73 -16.40
C PRO A 204 -7.42 4.55 -16.75
N PRO A 205 -7.74 3.68 -15.78
CA PRO A 205 -8.78 2.67 -15.97
C PRO A 205 -10.14 3.31 -16.27
N ILE A 206 -10.89 2.71 -17.18
CA ILE A 206 -12.22 3.19 -17.63
C ILE A 206 -13.26 2.06 -17.78
N TYR A 207 -12.93 0.82 -17.40
CA TYR A 207 -13.82 -0.34 -17.51
C TYR A 207 -15.18 -0.19 -16.77
N ALA A 208 -15.28 0.76 -15.84
CA ALA A 208 -16.49 1.06 -15.08
C ALA A 208 -16.83 2.56 -15.09
N ILE A 209 -16.37 3.30 -16.11
CA ILE A 209 -16.51 4.76 -16.15
C ILE A 209 -17.98 5.22 -16.15
N SER A 210 -18.90 4.38 -16.64
CA SER A 210 -20.33 4.69 -16.68
C SER A 210 -21.00 4.77 -15.30
N LYS A 211 -20.36 4.22 -14.26
CA LYS A 211 -20.81 4.44 -12.86
C LYS A 211 -20.64 5.88 -12.40
N TYR A 212 -19.77 6.65 -13.05
CA TYR A 212 -19.44 8.00 -12.66
C TYR A 212 -19.95 9.05 -13.65
N TRP A 213 -19.96 8.73 -14.94
CA TRP A 213 -20.38 9.61 -16.02
C TRP A 213 -21.44 8.98 -16.90
N ASN A 214 -22.41 9.78 -17.35
CA ASN A 214 -23.39 9.35 -18.34
C ASN A 214 -22.85 9.46 -19.78
N ALA A 215 -23.58 8.91 -20.76
CA ALA A 215 -23.19 8.94 -22.17
C ALA A 215 -22.86 10.35 -22.69
N THR A 216 -23.63 11.38 -22.31
CA THR A 216 -23.39 12.76 -22.76
C THR A 216 -22.05 13.30 -22.23
N GLN A 217 -21.74 13.04 -20.96
CA GLN A 217 -20.48 13.45 -20.35
C GLN A 217 -19.29 12.70 -20.98
N LEU A 218 -19.44 11.40 -21.22
CA LEU A 218 -18.43 10.58 -21.89
C LEU A 218 -18.13 11.10 -23.30
N LYS A 219 -19.18 11.34 -24.09
CA LYS A 219 -19.05 11.89 -25.45
C LYS A 219 -18.33 13.23 -25.44
N HIS A 220 -18.79 14.16 -24.59
CA HIS A 220 -18.18 15.48 -24.48
C HIS A 220 -16.69 15.39 -24.09
N PHE A 221 -16.32 14.45 -23.22
CA PHE A 221 -14.94 14.28 -22.81
C PHE A 221 -14.04 13.70 -23.91
N VAL A 222 -14.55 12.73 -24.69
CA VAL A 222 -13.80 12.17 -25.84
C VAL A 222 -13.49 13.27 -26.88
N GLU A 223 -14.45 14.18 -27.10
CA GLU A 223 -14.33 15.30 -28.02
C GLU A 223 -13.51 16.48 -27.48
N ASN A 224 -13.45 16.63 -26.15
CA ASN A 224 -12.77 17.72 -25.46
C ASN A 224 -11.99 17.18 -24.25
N PRO A 225 -10.91 16.41 -24.51
CA PRO A 225 -10.18 15.71 -23.45
C PRO A 225 -9.32 16.66 -22.60
N GLN A 226 -8.97 16.17 -21.41
CA GLN A 226 -8.03 16.80 -20.48
C GLN A 226 -6.88 15.85 -20.14
N GLY A 227 -5.83 16.35 -19.49
CA GLY A 227 -4.76 15.49 -18.94
C GLY A 227 -3.90 14.78 -19.99
N GLY A 228 -3.75 15.34 -21.19
CA GLY A 228 -2.90 14.76 -22.25
C GLY A 228 -3.56 13.65 -23.07
N MET A 229 -4.83 13.31 -22.82
CA MET A 229 -5.58 12.38 -23.68
C MET A 229 -5.79 12.99 -25.08
N PRO A 230 -5.50 12.25 -26.18
CA PRO A 230 -5.69 12.75 -27.53
C PRO A 230 -7.18 12.86 -27.87
N LYS A 231 -7.57 13.96 -28.55
CA LYS A 231 -8.95 14.19 -28.98
C LYS A 231 -9.36 13.13 -30.00
N ASN A 232 -10.49 12.45 -29.73
CA ASN A 232 -11.09 11.40 -30.57
C ASN A 232 -10.19 10.19 -30.91
N GLY A 233 -8.90 10.18 -30.51
CA GLY A 233 -7.93 9.20 -30.98
C GLY A 233 -7.89 9.13 -32.51
N THR A 234 -8.19 7.94 -33.06
CA THR A 234 -8.31 7.68 -34.50
C THR A 234 -9.75 7.70 -35.01
N LEU A 235 -10.74 8.06 -34.18
CA LEU A 235 -12.14 8.18 -34.60
C LEU A 235 -12.32 9.42 -35.49
N THR A 236 -13.02 9.24 -36.60
CA THR A 236 -13.16 10.23 -37.68
C THR A 236 -14.55 10.87 -37.76
N SER A 237 -15.55 10.30 -37.09
CA SER A 237 -16.93 10.79 -37.15
C SER A 237 -17.63 10.77 -35.79
N ASP A 238 -18.63 11.63 -35.62
CA ASP A 238 -19.49 11.70 -34.44
C ASP A 238 -20.19 10.35 -34.16
N ALA A 239 -20.59 9.64 -35.22
CA ALA A 239 -21.20 8.33 -35.12
C ALA A 239 -20.25 7.29 -34.52
N GLN A 240 -18.95 7.35 -34.84
CA GLN A 240 -17.95 6.46 -34.25
C GLN A 240 -17.73 6.76 -32.77
N VAL A 241 -17.70 8.05 -32.39
CA VAL A 241 -17.63 8.45 -30.97
C VAL A 241 -18.85 7.94 -30.22
N GLN A 242 -20.05 8.12 -30.77
CA GLN A 242 -21.28 7.65 -30.15
C GLN A 242 -21.28 6.13 -29.95
N GLN A 243 -20.84 5.35 -30.93
CA GLN A 243 -20.77 3.89 -30.82
C GLN A 243 -19.87 3.43 -29.65
N VAL A 244 -18.70 4.08 -29.47
CA VAL A 244 -17.81 3.77 -28.35
C VAL A 244 -18.46 4.16 -27.02
N VAL A 245 -19.10 5.32 -26.96
CA VAL A 245 -19.82 5.81 -25.76
C VAL A 245 -20.97 4.88 -25.39
N ASP A 246 -21.78 4.45 -26.35
CA ASP A 246 -22.90 3.52 -26.14
C ASP A 246 -22.42 2.18 -25.60
N TRP A 247 -21.24 1.71 -26.05
CA TRP A 247 -20.63 0.51 -25.51
C TRP A 247 -20.10 0.73 -24.08
N LEU A 248 -19.42 1.86 -23.82
CA LEU A 248 -18.89 2.22 -22.51
C LEU A 248 -19.99 2.39 -21.46
N GLU A 249 -21.15 2.92 -21.84
CA GLU A 249 -22.29 3.11 -20.93
C GLU A 249 -22.75 1.78 -20.31
N LYS A 250 -22.67 0.68 -21.06
CA LYS A 250 -23.00 -0.66 -20.56
C LYS A 250 -21.94 -1.26 -19.62
N GLN A 251 -20.73 -0.70 -19.60
CA GLN A 251 -19.63 -1.22 -18.78
C GLN A 251 -19.74 -0.65 -17.36
N THR A 252 -20.53 -1.33 -16.52
CA THR A 252 -20.67 -0.95 -15.10
C THR A 252 -19.56 -1.57 -14.23
N GLY A 253 -18.92 -2.66 -14.69
CA GLY A 253 -17.68 -3.23 -14.15
C GLY A 253 -17.70 -3.90 -12.78
#